data_AF-A0AAU0T2A1-F1
#
_entry.id   AF-A0AAU0T2A1-F1
#
_cell.length_a   1.000
_cell.length_b   1.000
_cell.length_c   1.000
_cell.angle_alpha   90.00
_cell.angle_beta   90.00
_cell.angle_gamma   90.00
#
_symmetry.space_group_name_H-M   'P 1'
#
loop_
_entity.id
_entity.type
_entity.pdbx_description
1 polymer ?
#
loop_
_entity_poly.entity_id
_entity_poly.type
_entity_poly.pdbx_seq_one_letter_code
_entity_poly.pdbx_strand_id
1 'polypeptide(L)'
;MKKDVNMSGNASKKSTLKPHPTKDEIVLLPAFEGLQLGQIVILESHDQFTNALEMIQAAGVVGFDTESKPIFIKGGKSEWPHVVQIALNDRAYIVPIGTTTN
;
A
#
# COMPACT_ATOMS: atom_id res chain seq x y z
N MET A 1 -25.87 -42.79 -18.93
CA MET A 1 -25.31 -41.59 -18.23
C MET A 1 -24.18 -41.03 -19.10
N LYS A 2 -24.07 -39.71 -19.33
CA LYS A 2 -23.29 -38.74 -18.51
C LYS A 2 -21.88 -39.30 -18.15
N LYS A 3 -20.77 -38.62 -18.44
CA LYS A 3 -20.56 -37.17 -18.65
C LYS A 3 -19.58 -36.88 -19.78
N ASP A 4 -19.85 -35.86 -20.57
CA ASP A 4 -18.87 -35.19 -21.41
C ASP A 4 -17.90 -34.41 -20.50
N VAL A 5 -16.65 -34.87 -20.39
CA VAL A 5 -15.61 -34.15 -19.63
C VAL A 5 -14.97 -33.12 -20.54
N ASN A 6 -15.73 -32.07 -20.85
CA ASN A 6 -15.19 -30.87 -21.47
C ASN A 6 -14.33 -30.13 -20.43
N MET A 7 -13.04 -30.50 -20.33
CA MET A 7 -12.05 -29.73 -19.60
C MET A 7 -11.78 -28.42 -20.36
N SER A 8 -12.66 -27.44 -20.14
CA SER A 8 -12.41 -26.05 -20.52
C SER A 8 -11.07 -25.64 -19.94
N GLY A 9 -10.07 -25.48 -20.81
CA GLY A 9 -8.74 -25.05 -20.42
C GLY A 9 -8.84 -23.65 -19.83
N ASN A 10 -8.80 -23.57 -18.49
CA ASN A 10 -8.94 -22.31 -17.78
C ASN A 10 -7.71 -21.43 -18.08
N ALA A 11 -7.83 -20.62 -19.14
CA ALA A 11 -6.74 -19.87 -19.71
C ALA A 11 -6.20 -18.90 -18.66
N SER A 12 -5.02 -19.20 -18.12
CA SER A 12 -4.40 -18.41 -17.06
C SER A 12 -4.29 -16.96 -17.54
N LYS A 13 -5.08 -16.09 -16.92
CA LYS A 13 -5.26 -14.69 -17.30
C LYS A 13 -3.97 -13.96 -16.98
N LYS A 14 -3.01 -14.00 -17.92
CA LYS A 14 -1.67 -13.39 -17.81
C LYS A 14 -1.79 -12.04 -17.14
N SER A 15 -1.18 -11.89 -15.96
CA SER A 15 -1.13 -10.63 -15.26
C SER A 15 -0.40 -9.61 -16.13
N THR A 16 -1.12 -8.58 -16.56
CA THR A 16 -0.54 -7.43 -17.27
C THR A 16 0.17 -6.52 -16.26
N LEU A 17 1.22 -7.07 -15.64
CA LEU A 17 2.15 -6.31 -14.82
C LEU A 17 2.77 -5.22 -15.71
N LYS A 18 2.77 -3.98 -15.24
CA LYS A 18 3.54 -2.92 -15.89
C LYS A 18 5.03 -3.32 -15.82
N PRO A 19 5.80 -3.21 -16.91
CA PRO A 19 7.24 -3.45 -16.85
C PRO A 19 7.89 -2.46 -15.88
N HIS A 20 8.90 -2.92 -15.14
CA HIS A 20 9.72 -2.01 -14.34
C HIS A 20 10.55 -1.11 -15.28
N PRO A 21 10.63 0.20 -15.05
CA PRO A 21 11.47 1.10 -15.84
C PRO A 21 12.94 0.63 -15.91
N THR A 22 13.57 0.80 -17.07
CA THR A 22 15.01 0.61 -17.24
C THR A 22 15.81 1.70 -16.51
N LYS A 23 17.12 1.48 -16.32
CA LYS A 23 17.98 2.50 -15.70
C LYS A 23 17.99 3.81 -16.47
N ASP A 24 17.98 3.75 -17.79
CA ASP A 24 18.03 4.93 -18.65
C ASP A 24 16.71 5.70 -18.61
N GLU A 25 15.56 5.01 -18.54
CA GLU A 25 14.26 5.64 -18.27
C GLU A 25 14.18 6.28 -16.88
N ILE A 26 14.77 5.65 -15.85
CA ILE A 26 14.84 6.22 -14.48
C ILE A 26 15.68 7.50 -14.45
N VAL A 27 16.78 7.55 -15.19
CA VAL A 27 17.65 8.74 -15.31
C VAL A 27 16.94 9.91 -16.01
N LEU A 28 15.90 9.64 -16.81
CA LEU A 28 15.08 10.65 -17.48
C LEU A 28 13.85 11.11 -16.65
N LEU A 29 13.62 10.53 -15.46
CA LEU A 29 12.54 10.98 -14.58
C LEU A 29 12.89 12.36 -13.96
N PRO A 30 11.90 13.24 -13.75
CA PRO A 30 12.12 14.46 -12.98
C PRO A 30 12.52 14.13 -11.55
N ALA A 31 13.31 15.00 -10.92
CA ALA A 31 13.64 14.88 -9.51
C ALA A 31 12.36 14.92 -8.66
N PHE A 32 12.25 14.01 -7.68
CA PHE A 32 11.20 14.07 -6.69
C PHE A 32 11.65 14.96 -5.53
N GLU A 33 11.06 16.15 -5.42
CA GLU A 33 11.34 17.16 -4.38
C GLU A 33 11.09 16.67 -2.94
N GLY A 34 10.42 15.53 -2.78
CA GLY A 34 10.00 15.00 -1.49
C GLY A 34 8.72 15.64 -0.95
N LEU A 35 8.16 15.00 0.08
CA LEU A 35 7.02 15.54 0.81
C LEU A 35 7.49 16.45 1.94
N GLN A 36 6.95 17.66 2.00
CA GLN A 36 7.11 18.54 3.16
C GLN A 36 6.32 17.98 4.35
N LEU A 37 6.70 18.33 5.59
CA LEU A 37 6.05 17.77 6.79
C LEU A 37 4.53 17.99 6.83
N GLY A 38 4.04 19.13 6.32
CA GLY A 38 2.60 19.43 6.20
C GLY A 38 1.85 18.60 5.15
N GLN A 39 2.54 17.78 4.37
CA GLN A 39 1.98 16.82 3.41
C GLN A 39 1.96 15.39 4.00
N ILE A 40 2.39 15.19 5.25
CA ILE A 40 2.38 13.90 5.95
C ILE A 40 1.31 13.96 7.04
N VAL A 41 0.27 13.12 6.92
CA VAL A 41 -0.90 13.15 7.80
C VAL A 41 -0.99 11.85 8.59
N ILE A 42 -1.00 11.95 9.92
CA ILE A 42 -1.34 10.83 10.81
C ILE A 42 -2.87 10.74 10.89
N LEU A 43 -3.44 9.55 10.70
CA LEU A 43 -4.88 9.33 10.80
C LEU A 43 -5.28 8.97 12.24
N GLU A 44 -6.07 9.83 12.86
CA GLU A 44 -6.49 9.75 14.26
C GLU A 44 -8.03 9.77 14.43
N SER A 45 -8.79 10.29 13.45
CA SER A 45 -10.26 10.37 13.49
C SER A 45 -10.96 9.71 12.28
N HIS A 46 -12.21 9.29 12.48
CA HIS A 46 -13.01 8.62 11.44
C HIS A 46 -13.17 9.46 10.16
N ASP A 47 -13.29 10.78 10.29
CA ASP A 47 -13.41 11.70 9.15
C ASP A 47 -12.11 11.78 8.35
N GLN A 48 -10.95 11.78 9.03
CA GLN A 48 -9.64 11.71 8.38
C GLN A 48 -9.46 10.37 7.65
N PHE A 49 -9.86 9.25 8.26
CA PHE A 49 -9.86 7.94 7.62
C PHE A 49 -10.75 7.89 6.38
N THR A 50 -11.93 8.50 6.44
CA THR A 50 -12.88 8.56 5.32
C THR A 50 -12.31 9.38 4.17
N ASN A 51 -11.81 10.60 4.45
CA ASN A 51 -11.21 11.44 3.41
C ASN A 51 -9.92 10.84 2.82
N ALA A 52 -9.08 10.21 3.64
CA ALA A 52 -7.88 9.52 3.15
C ALA A 52 -8.26 8.37 2.19
N LEU A 53 -9.31 7.60 2.50
CA LEU A 53 -9.80 6.52 1.65
C LEU A 53 -10.28 7.04 0.29
N GLU A 54 -11.03 8.15 0.24
CA GLU A 54 -11.45 8.80 -1.00
C GLU A 54 -10.25 9.23 -1.85
N MET A 55 -9.25 9.88 -1.24
CA MET A 55 -8.04 10.34 -1.92
C MET A 55 -7.17 9.18 -2.44
N ILE A 56 -7.03 8.10 -1.67
CA ILE A 56 -6.32 6.87 -2.07
C ILE A 56 -7.03 6.18 -3.24
N GLN A 57 -8.36 6.10 -3.22
CA GLN A 57 -9.15 5.54 -4.33
C GLN A 57 -9.03 6.39 -5.59
N ALA A 58 -9.07 7.73 -5.47
CA ALA A 58 -8.92 8.65 -6.58
C ALA A 58 -7.52 8.63 -7.23
N ALA A 59 -6.47 8.37 -6.44
CA ALA A 59 -5.10 8.26 -6.94
C ALA A 59 -4.88 7.04 -7.86
N GLY A 60 -5.57 5.91 -7.59
CA GLY A 60 -5.54 4.68 -8.40
C GLY A 60 -4.21 3.90 -8.40
N VAL A 61 -3.10 4.54 -8.08
CA VAL A 61 -1.78 3.96 -7.79
C VAL A 61 -1.20 4.69 -6.58
N VAL A 62 -0.66 3.93 -5.62
CA VAL A 62 0.00 4.46 -4.42
C VAL A 62 1.29 3.67 -4.16
N GLY A 63 2.27 4.33 -3.52
CA GLY A 63 3.30 3.61 -2.77
C GLY A 63 2.73 3.16 -1.42
N PHE A 64 3.26 2.08 -0.86
CA PHE A 64 2.95 1.69 0.52
C PHE A 64 4.16 1.05 1.20
N ASP A 65 4.20 1.13 2.52
CA ASP A 65 5.12 0.35 3.37
C ASP A 65 4.44 0.03 4.71
N THR A 66 5.03 -0.84 5.52
CA THR A 66 4.48 -1.26 6.82
C THR A 66 5.53 -1.31 7.90
N GLU A 67 5.28 -0.61 9.01
CA GLU A 67 6.22 -0.46 10.12
C GLU A 67 5.76 -1.15 11.40
N SER A 68 6.74 -1.57 12.20
CA SER A 68 6.51 -2.51 13.30
C SER A 68 7.44 -2.36 14.50
N LYS A 69 6.91 -2.59 15.72
CA LYS A 69 7.68 -2.41 16.95
C LYS A 69 8.69 -3.57 17.11
N PRO A 70 9.98 -3.28 17.38
CA PRO A 70 11.02 -4.31 17.53
C PRO A 70 10.78 -5.17 18.78
N ILE A 71 11.07 -6.47 18.66
CA ILE A 71 10.94 -7.44 19.76
C ILE A 71 12.25 -7.53 20.54
N PHE A 72 12.30 -6.92 21.73
CA PHE A 72 13.48 -6.99 22.60
C PHE A 72 13.57 -8.30 23.42
N ILE A 73 12.54 -9.14 23.38
CA ILE A 73 12.48 -10.42 24.11
C ILE A 73 12.78 -11.58 23.14
N LYS A 74 13.81 -12.38 23.45
CA LYS A 74 14.17 -13.57 22.67
C LYS A 74 13.01 -14.59 22.65
N GLY A 75 12.43 -14.80 21.47
CA GLY A 75 11.25 -15.69 21.30
C GLY A 75 9.90 -15.03 21.62
N GLY A 76 9.87 -13.73 21.87
CA GLY A 76 8.61 -12.98 21.92
C GLY A 76 7.88 -13.03 20.57
N LYS A 77 6.55 -13.06 20.63
CA LYS A 77 5.69 -12.82 19.45
C LYS A 77 5.47 -11.32 19.29
N SER A 78 5.04 -10.93 18.09
CA SER A 78 4.71 -9.54 17.75
C SER A 78 3.49 -9.47 16.85
N GLU A 79 2.67 -8.47 17.06
CA GLU A 79 1.38 -8.28 16.37
C GLU A 79 1.59 -7.26 15.25
N TRP A 80 1.61 -7.73 13.99
CA TRP A 80 2.02 -6.92 12.83
C TRP A 80 0.92 -6.76 11.79
N PRO A 81 0.89 -5.63 11.06
CA PRO A 81 1.75 -4.44 11.22
C PRO A 81 1.29 -3.55 12.40
N HIS A 82 2.15 -2.63 12.85
CA HIS A 82 1.76 -1.61 13.85
C HIS A 82 1.41 -0.25 13.20
N VAL A 83 1.97 0.01 12.02
CA VAL A 83 1.69 1.18 11.19
C VAL A 83 1.65 0.73 9.73
N VAL A 84 0.68 1.22 8.96
CA VAL A 84 0.73 1.20 7.49
C VAL A 84 1.01 2.61 7.01
N GLN A 85 1.90 2.75 6.03
CA GLN A 85 2.22 4.01 5.38
C GLN A 85 1.73 3.96 3.93
N ILE A 86 1.07 5.01 3.45
CA ILE A 86 0.54 5.08 2.08
C ILE A 86 0.94 6.41 1.46
N ALA A 87 1.64 6.37 0.33
CA ALA A 87 2.16 7.54 -0.38
C ALA A 87 1.43 7.78 -1.70
N LEU A 88 0.94 9.00 -1.88
CA LEU A 88 0.41 9.55 -3.12
C LEU A 88 1.46 10.51 -3.72
N ASN A 89 1.20 11.07 -4.90
CA ASN A 89 2.11 12.01 -5.56
C ASN A 89 2.33 13.31 -4.77
N ASP A 90 1.38 13.72 -3.92
CA ASP A 90 1.35 15.02 -3.24
C ASP A 90 1.28 14.93 -1.70
N ARG A 91 1.14 13.74 -1.13
CA ARG A 91 0.95 13.52 0.32
C ARG A 91 1.24 12.08 0.74
N ALA A 92 1.45 11.87 2.03
CA ALA A 92 1.49 10.55 2.65
C ALA A 92 0.56 10.46 3.85
N TYR A 93 -0.01 9.27 4.04
CA TYR A 93 -0.85 8.92 5.18
C TYR A 93 -0.13 7.91 6.06
N ILE A 94 -0.03 8.21 7.35
CA ILE A 94 0.44 7.31 8.40
C ILE A 94 -0.79 6.76 9.11
N VAL A 95 -0.95 5.44 9.10
CA VAL A 95 -2.12 4.73 9.60
C VAL A 95 -1.72 3.86 10.80
N PRO A 96 -1.97 4.32 12.05
CA PRO A 96 -1.76 3.51 13.24
C PRO A 96 -2.68 2.27 13.25
N ILE A 97 -2.13 1.11 13.63
CA ILE A 97 -2.85 -0.17 13.70
C ILE A 97 -2.85 -0.65 15.17
N GLY A 98 -4.01 -1.13 15.63
CA GLY A 98 -4.20 -1.63 17.00
C GLY A 98 -4.40 -0.55 18.07
N THR A 99 -4.27 0.73 17.73
CA THR A 99 -4.63 1.86 18.62
C THR A 99 -6.11 2.17 18.52
N THR A 100 -6.96 1.36 19.15
CA THR A 100 -8.38 1.68 19.33
C THR A 100 -8.52 2.82 20.33
N THR A 101 -8.57 4.06 19.83
CA THR A 101 -9.01 5.21 20.63
C THR A 101 -10.50 5.03 20.97
N ASN A 102 -10.84 5.21 22.25
CA ASN A 102 -12.15 4.90 22.84
C ASN A 102 -12.86 6.17 23.32
#